data_AF-A0AA48LDH8-F1
#
_entry.id   AF-A0AA48LDH8-F1
#
_cell.length_a   1.000
_cell.length_b   1.000
_cell.length_c   1.000
_cell.angle_alpha   90.00
_cell.angle_beta   90.00
_cell.angle_gamma   90.00
#
_symmetry.space_group_name_H-M   'P 1'
#
loop_
_entity.id
_entity.type
_entity.pdbx_description
1 polymer ?
#
loop_
_entity_poly.entity_id
_entity_poly.type
_entity_poly.pdbx_seq_one_letter_code
_entity_poly.pdbx_strand_id
1 'polypeptide(L)'
;MTLKDLFISIASKDERIRMETNRIASKLLFLELGLVLATLVMKRFILQYPIKACALEGIILFISILYYVGYTLHLQVPFKKSPDESIGILQEKILSYTFHLTLYLLVFGELLMAFMIEDVLQIVWYFPAWLIPGSIYSFQIVKKGLFIWGTQKNKTDSLKRLKLSAVICSILHGLILSWDHIVVEGSFQPSGLMWILLLAVMFGFPFYFMMKMLVNKSEKQANKQIENLETENA
;
A
#
# COMPACT_ATOMS: atom_id res chain seq x y z
N MET A 1 -14.35 -6.15 -8.41
CA MET A 1 -13.17 -6.87 -7.88
C MET A 1 -12.38 -5.86 -7.06
N THR A 2 -12.46 -5.95 -5.74
CA THR A 2 -11.80 -4.97 -4.87
C THR A 2 -10.34 -5.37 -4.64
N LEU A 3 -9.42 -4.42 -4.45
CA LEU A 3 -8.03 -4.69 -4.01
C LEU A 3 -7.95 -5.57 -2.75
N LYS A 4 -9.03 -5.57 -1.95
CA LYS A 4 -9.34 -6.56 -0.92
C LYS A 4 -9.11 -7.98 -1.45
N ASP A 5 -9.71 -8.36 -2.57
CA ASP A 5 -9.66 -9.70 -3.16
C ASP A 5 -8.27 -10.10 -3.67
N LEU A 6 -7.41 -9.11 -3.96
CA LEU A 6 -6.04 -9.33 -4.44
C LEU A 6 -5.08 -9.73 -3.30
N PHE A 7 -5.30 -9.23 -2.08
CA PHE A 7 -4.51 -9.58 -0.89
C PHE A 7 -5.20 -10.59 0.04
N ILE A 8 -6.52 -10.83 -0.11
CA ILE A 8 -7.33 -11.70 0.77
C ILE A 8 -7.24 -13.20 0.44
N SER A 9 -6.63 -13.61 -0.67
CA SER A 9 -6.82 -14.98 -1.18
C SER A 9 -6.25 -16.11 -0.29
N ILE A 10 -5.34 -15.86 0.67
CA ILE A 10 -4.82 -16.93 1.55
C ILE A 10 -4.76 -16.53 3.04
N ALA A 11 -4.56 -15.24 3.37
CA ALA A 11 -4.50 -14.78 4.77
C ALA A 11 -5.87 -14.59 5.45
N SER A 12 -6.98 -14.61 4.70
CA SER A 12 -8.29 -14.17 5.20
C SER A 12 -9.09 -15.20 6.00
N LYS A 13 -8.67 -16.47 6.02
CA LYS A 13 -9.36 -17.51 6.80
C LYS A 13 -8.76 -17.75 8.19
N ASP A 14 -7.51 -17.36 8.41
CA ASP A 14 -6.87 -17.52 9.73
C ASP A 14 -6.94 -16.20 10.50
N GLU A 15 -7.73 -16.22 11.58
CA GLU A 15 -7.91 -15.08 12.47
C GLU A 15 -6.60 -14.63 13.11
N ARG A 16 -5.66 -15.55 13.38
CA ARG A 16 -4.37 -15.22 13.99
C ARG A 16 -3.50 -14.38 13.05
N ILE A 17 -3.42 -14.77 11.77
CA ILE A 17 -2.68 -14.01 10.75
C ILE A 17 -3.29 -12.62 10.58
N ARG A 18 -4.63 -12.53 10.57
CA ARG A 18 -5.35 -11.27 10.45
C ARG A 18 -5.10 -10.34 11.63
N MET A 19 -5.14 -10.86 12.87
CA MET A 19 -4.86 -10.06 14.06
C MET A 19 -3.43 -9.52 14.05
N GLU A 20 -2.45 -10.37 13.74
CA GLU A 20 -1.05 -9.95 13.74
C GLU A 20 -0.74 -8.95 12.61
N THR A 21 -1.40 -9.10 11.45
CA THR A 21 -1.33 -8.13 10.36
C THR A 21 -1.92 -6.78 10.77
N ASN A 22 -3.09 -6.78 11.42
CA ASN A 22 -3.70 -5.56 11.94
C ASN A 22 -2.82 -4.87 12.98
N ARG A 23 -2.17 -5.65 13.85
CA ARG A 23 -1.26 -5.15 14.87
C ARG A 23 0.00 -4.49 14.29
N ILE A 24 0.48 -4.97 13.15
CA ILE A 24 1.59 -4.32 12.43
C ILE A 24 1.10 -3.01 11.80
N ALA A 25 -0.01 -3.05 11.06
CA ALA A 25 -0.58 -1.89 10.37
C ALA A 25 -0.95 -0.75 11.34
N SER A 26 -1.57 -1.09 12.48
CA SER A 26 -2.02 -0.11 13.47
C SER A 26 -0.89 0.76 14.02
N LYS A 27 0.31 0.20 14.15
CA LYS A 27 1.51 0.91 14.62
C LYS A 27 2.07 1.87 13.58
N LEU A 28 1.76 1.67 12.30
CA LEU A 28 2.29 2.46 11.19
C LEU A 28 1.39 3.62 10.78
N LEU A 29 0.11 3.62 11.17
CA LEU A 29 -0.82 4.72 10.86
C LEU A 29 -0.28 6.08 11.27
N PHE A 30 0.17 6.22 12.52
CA PHE A 30 0.63 7.52 13.02
C PHE A 30 1.93 7.97 12.36
N LEU A 31 2.80 7.03 11.97
CA LEU A 31 3.98 7.32 11.17
C LEU A 31 3.58 7.85 9.79
N GLU A 32 2.64 7.18 9.12
CA GLU A 32 2.13 7.58 7.81
C GLU A 32 1.47 8.96 7.86
N LEU A 33 0.54 9.19 8.78
CA LEU A 33 -0.10 10.51 8.96
C LEU A 33 0.92 11.61 9.30
N GLY A 34 1.92 11.29 10.12
CA GLY A 34 3.02 12.20 10.45
C GLY A 34 3.84 12.58 9.21
N LEU A 35 4.13 11.62 8.33
CA LEU A 35 4.83 11.86 7.07
C LEU A 35 4.00 12.68 6.08
N VAL A 36 2.69 12.40 5.96
CA VAL A 36 1.77 13.21 5.13
C VAL A 36 1.67 14.65 5.62
N LEU A 37 1.62 14.84 6.94
CA LEU A 37 1.64 16.17 7.52
C LEU A 37 2.98 16.87 7.28
N ALA A 38 4.09 16.15 7.43
CA ALA A 38 5.42 16.69 7.17
C ALA A 38 5.60 17.13 5.70
N THR A 39 5.12 16.34 4.74
CA THR A 39 5.15 16.71 3.30
C THR A 39 4.25 17.91 3.02
N LEU A 40 3.05 17.98 3.60
CA LEU A 40 2.18 19.16 3.50
C LEU A 40 2.90 20.42 4.01
N VAL A 41 3.48 20.36 5.22
CA VAL A 41 4.17 21.49 5.85
C VAL A 41 5.40 21.90 5.03
N MET A 42 6.20 20.93 4.59
CA MET A 42 7.38 21.19 3.75
C MET A 42 6.98 21.88 2.45
N LYS A 43 6.00 21.35 1.71
CA LYS A 43 5.55 21.94 0.45
C LYS A 43 5.00 23.34 0.63
N ARG A 44 4.16 23.54 1.66
CA ARG A 44 3.47 24.81 1.85
C ARG A 44 4.37 25.91 2.39
N PHE A 45 5.18 25.60 3.41
CA PHE A 45 5.92 26.62 4.18
C PHE A 45 7.40 26.72 3.81
N ILE A 46 8.03 25.63 3.35
CA ILE A 46 9.45 25.62 3.00
C ILE A 46 9.62 25.85 1.50
N LEU A 47 8.95 25.05 0.67
CA LEU A 47 9.06 25.11 -0.79
C LEU A 47 8.09 26.12 -1.43
N GLN A 48 7.16 26.67 -0.66
CA GLN A 48 6.18 27.68 -1.08
C GLN A 48 5.34 27.30 -2.29
N TYR A 49 5.01 26.01 -2.42
CA TYR A 49 4.18 25.50 -3.51
C TYR A 49 2.75 26.06 -3.46
N PRO A 50 2.07 26.16 -4.62
CA PRO A 50 0.70 26.64 -4.68
C PRO A 50 -0.25 25.71 -3.91
N ILE A 51 -1.35 26.26 -3.41
CA ILE A 51 -2.35 25.50 -2.62
C ILE A 51 -2.85 24.26 -3.36
N LYS A 52 -2.99 24.35 -4.70
CA LYS A 52 -3.39 23.22 -5.55
C LYS A 52 -2.46 22.01 -5.40
N ALA A 53 -1.15 22.23 -5.27
CA ALA A 53 -0.14 21.18 -5.10
C ALA A 53 -0.08 20.62 -3.66
N CYS A 54 -0.84 21.19 -2.72
CA CYS A 54 -0.98 20.70 -1.35
C CYS A 54 -2.38 20.13 -1.06
N ALA A 55 -3.30 20.25 -2.01
CA ALA A 55 -4.71 19.91 -1.81
C ALA A 55 -4.89 18.41 -1.54
N LEU A 56 -4.09 17.57 -2.21
CA LEU A 56 -4.16 16.12 -2.05
C LEU A 56 -3.84 15.70 -0.61
N GLU A 57 -2.73 16.17 -0.04
CA GLU A 57 -2.34 15.84 1.34
C GLU A 57 -3.41 16.31 2.35
N GLY A 58 -3.97 17.50 2.13
CA GLY A 58 -5.07 18.01 2.96
C GLY A 58 -6.31 17.12 2.89
N ILE A 59 -6.71 16.68 1.69
CA ILE A 59 -7.83 15.76 1.49
C ILE A 59 -7.56 14.40 2.12
N ILE A 60 -6.36 13.84 1.95
CA ILE A 60 -5.98 12.54 2.52
C ILE A 60 -6.04 12.60 4.05
N LEU A 61 -5.41 13.61 4.67
CA LEU A 61 -5.46 13.80 6.12
C LEU A 61 -6.90 13.92 6.61
N PHE A 62 -7.72 14.73 5.93
CA PHE A 62 -9.12 14.92 6.30
C PHE A 62 -9.94 13.61 6.22
N ILE A 63 -9.84 12.88 5.10
CA ILE A 63 -10.57 11.62 4.91
C ILE A 63 -10.10 10.57 5.92
N SER A 64 -8.79 10.44 6.14
CA SER A 64 -8.24 9.46 7.09
C SER A 64 -8.65 9.75 8.53
N ILE A 65 -8.63 11.02 8.95
CA ILE A 65 -9.11 11.42 10.28
C ILE A 65 -10.61 11.16 10.41
N LEU A 66 -11.41 11.57 9.42
CA LEU A 66 -12.86 11.38 9.43
C LEU A 66 -13.22 9.88 9.49
N TYR A 67 -12.51 9.05 8.72
CA TYR A 67 -12.69 7.60 8.74
C TYR A 67 -12.35 7.01 10.10
N TYR A 68 -11.20 7.37 10.69
CA TYR A 68 -10.79 6.91 12.01
C TYR A 68 -11.80 7.31 13.09
N VAL A 69 -12.15 8.59 13.16
CA VAL A 69 -13.08 9.12 14.17
C VAL A 69 -14.48 8.54 13.97
N GLY A 70 -14.99 8.54 12.73
CA GLY A 70 -16.33 8.03 12.42
C GLY A 70 -16.48 6.55 12.75
N TYR A 71 -15.48 5.73 12.41
CA TYR A 71 -15.53 4.29 12.68
C TYR A 71 -15.35 3.98 14.19
N THR A 72 -14.53 4.77 14.88
CA THR A 72 -14.36 4.68 16.34
C THR A 72 -15.66 5.02 17.08
N LEU A 73 -16.35 6.09 16.66
CA LEU A 73 -17.65 6.49 17.23
C LEU A 73 -18.76 5.49 16.92
N HIS A 74 -18.83 4.98 15.69
CA HIS A 74 -19.82 3.99 15.28
C HIS A 74 -19.72 2.69 16.09
N LEU A 75 -18.50 2.23 16.37
CA LEU A 75 -18.23 1.03 17.17
C LEU A 75 -18.15 1.29 18.67
N GLN A 76 -18.35 2.55 19.11
CA GLN A 76 -18.29 2.97 20.51
C GLN A 76 -16.99 2.56 21.23
N VAL A 77 -15.88 2.54 20.48
CA VAL A 77 -14.57 2.17 20.99
C VAL A 77 -13.92 3.41 21.62
N PRO A 78 -13.31 3.31 22.82
CA PRO A 78 -12.60 4.45 23.39
C PRO A 78 -11.39 4.82 22.53
N PHE A 79 -11.09 6.12 22.41
CA PHE A 79 -9.87 6.60 21.74
C PHE A 79 -8.60 6.29 22.55
N LYS A 80 -8.74 6.16 23.87
CA LYS A 80 -7.62 5.82 24.75
C LYS A 80 -7.41 4.31 24.77
N LYS A 81 -6.16 3.89 24.95
CA LYS A 81 -5.79 2.49 25.10
C LYS A 81 -6.63 1.85 26.22
N SER A 82 -7.39 0.83 25.87
CA SER A 82 -8.19 0.08 26.83
C SER A 82 -7.32 -1.01 27.48
N PRO A 83 -7.50 -1.30 28.79
CA PRO A 83 -6.90 -2.48 29.42
C PRO A 83 -7.56 -3.79 28.96
N ASP A 84 -8.77 -3.73 28.40
CA ASP A 84 -9.48 -4.90 27.85
C ASP A 84 -8.85 -5.32 26.51
N GLU A 85 -8.41 -6.58 26.44
CA GLU A 85 -7.81 -7.19 25.26
C GLU A 85 -8.75 -7.18 24.05
N SER A 86 -10.04 -7.43 24.25
CA SER A 86 -11.04 -7.47 23.17
C SER A 86 -11.23 -6.09 22.55
N ILE A 87 -11.26 -5.05 23.38
CA ILE A 87 -11.32 -3.66 22.93
C ILE A 87 -10.01 -3.27 22.24
N GLY A 88 -8.86 -3.74 22.75
CA GLY A 88 -7.55 -3.54 22.12
C GLY A 88 -7.47 -4.12 20.70
N ILE A 89 -7.96 -5.35 20.50
CA ILE A 89 -8.04 -5.99 19.18
C ILE A 89 -8.93 -5.16 18.23
N LEU A 90 -10.04 -4.64 18.75
CA LEU A 90 -10.93 -3.79 17.97
C LEU A 90 -10.25 -2.47 17.58
N GLN A 91 -9.55 -1.81 18.51
CA GLN A 91 -8.76 -0.61 18.22
C GLN A 91 -7.70 -0.86 17.14
N GLU A 92 -6.94 -1.94 17.25
CA GLU A 92 -5.92 -2.32 16.25
C GLU A 92 -6.55 -2.55 14.87
N LYS A 93 -7.74 -3.15 14.82
CA LYS A 93 -8.50 -3.34 13.57
C LYS A 93 -8.92 -2.01 12.94
N ILE A 94 -9.43 -1.06 13.73
CA ILE A 94 -9.81 0.28 13.24
C ILE A 94 -8.59 1.02 12.68
N LEU A 95 -7.49 1.03 13.44
CA LEU A 95 -6.25 1.69 13.04
C LEU A 95 -5.66 1.05 11.78
N SER A 96 -5.69 -0.28 11.67
CA SER A 96 -5.26 -1.03 10.49
C SER A 96 -6.06 -0.66 9.24
N TYR A 97 -7.39 -0.59 9.33
CA TYR A 97 -8.19 -0.16 8.18
C TYR A 97 -7.94 1.29 7.78
N THR A 98 -7.74 2.17 8.76
CA THR A 98 -7.39 3.57 8.49
C THR A 98 -6.02 3.67 7.81
N PHE A 99 -5.04 2.87 8.25
CA PHE A 99 -3.72 2.78 7.63
C PHE A 99 -3.84 2.37 6.16
N HIS A 100 -4.53 1.26 5.89
CA HIS A 100 -4.72 0.79 4.52
C HIS A 100 -5.46 1.81 3.64
N LEU A 101 -6.49 2.46 4.18
CA LEU A 101 -7.19 3.53 3.47
C LEU A 101 -6.24 4.67 3.10
N THR A 102 -5.45 5.14 4.08
CA THR A 102 -4.49 6.24 3.88
C THR A 102 -3.44 5.88 2.85
N LEU A 103 -2.85 4.68 2.96
CA LEU A 103 -1.86 4.16 2.01
C LEU A 103 -2.42 4.10 0.58
N TYR A 104 -3.66 3.60 0.42
CA TYR A 104 -4.28 3.55 -0.89
C TYR A 104 -4.59 4.94 -1.43
N LEU A 105 -5.13 5.84 -0.61
CA LEU A 105 -5.38 7.22 -1.03
C LEU A 105 -4.10 7.94 -1.44
N LEU A 106 -2.96 7.66 -0.78
CA LEU A 106 -1.66 8.20 -1.19
C LEU A 106 -1.23 7.64 -2.53
N VAL A 107 -1.22 6.32 -2.70
CA VAL A 107 -0.79 5.68 -3.95
C VAL A 107 -1.69 6.12 -5.11
N PHE A 108 -3.01 6.06 -4.96
CA PHE A 108 -3.94 6.49 -6.01
C PHE A 108 -3.93 8.01 -6.21
N GLY A 109 -3.82 8.79 -5.14
CA GLY A 109 -3.74 10.24 -5.19
C GLY A 109 -2.51 10.70 -5.97
N GLU A 110 -1.36 10.07 -5.75
CA GLU A 110 -0.14 10.36 -6.50
C GLU A 110 -0.31 10.06 -8.00
N LEU A 111 -0.94 8.94 -8.34
CA LEU A 111 -1.25 8.61 -9.74
C LEU A 111 -2.18 9.66 -10.39
N LEU A 112 -3.15 10.21 -9.64
CA LEU A 112 -4.01 11.29 -10.14
C LEU A 112 -3.24 12.61 -10.30
N MET A 113 -2.38 12.94 -9.34
CA MET A 113 -1.58 14.18 -9.39
C MET A 113 -0.56 14.17 -10.51
N ALA A 114 -0.09 12.99 -10.92
CA ALA A 114 0.77 12.84 -12.09
C ALA A 114 0.13 13.33 -13.40
N PHE A 115 -1.21 13.38 -13.49
CA PHE A 115 -1.92 13.98 -14.63
C PHE A 115 -2.24 15.47 -14.47
N MET A 116 -2.16 16.01 -13.24
CA MET A 116 -2.62 17.37 -12.92
C MET A 116 -1.48 18.35 -12.68
N ILE A 117 -0.29 17.87 -12.33
CA ILE A 117 0.89 18.71 -12.09
C ILE A 117 1.82 18.65 -13.30
N GLU A 118 2.17 19.80 -13.86
CA GLU A 118 3.09 19.95 -15.00
C GLU A 118 4.56 19.66 -14.61
N ASP A 119 4.91 19.80 -13.33
CA ASP A 119 6.26 19.56 -12.81
C ASP A 119 6.36 18.22 -12.07
N VAL A 120 6.96 17.23 -12.76
CA VAL A 120 7.19 15.87 -12.27
C VAL A 120 7.98 15.84 -10.95
N LEU A 121 8.83 16.84 -10.67
CA LEU A 121 9.60 16.89 -9.41
C LEU A 121 8.71 17.10 -8.19
N GLN A 122 7.51 17.65 -8.35
CA GLN A 122 6.56 17.80 -7.25
C GLN A 122 5.94 16.46 -6.82
N ILE A 123 5.89 15.50 -7.75
CA ILE A 123 5.38 14.14 -7.53
C ILE A 123 6.35 13.37 -6.61
N VAL A 124 7.66 13.58 -6.78
CA VAL A 124 8.71 12.90 -6.00
C VAL A 124 8.53 13.09 -4.49
N TRP A 125 7.98 14.23 -4.06
CA TRP A 125 7.76 14.52 -2.64
C TRP A 125 6.63 13.70 -2.00
N TYR A 126 5.78 13.03 -2.79
CA TYR A 126 4.77 12.11 -2.27
C TYR A 126 5.34 10.72 -1.95
N PHE A 127 6.41 10.31 -2.64
CA PHE A 127 7.02 8.99 -2.49
C PHE A 127 7.35 8.62 -1.04
N PRO A 128 8.02 9.48 -0.24
CA PRO A 128 8.37 9.10 1.13
C PRO A 128 7.16 8.77 1.99
N ALA A 129 6.03 9.46 1.78
CA ALA A 129 4.85 9.34 2.63
C ALA A 129 4.16 7.97 2.52
N TRP A 130 4.21 7.32 1.35
CA TRP A 130 3.67 5.96 1.19
C TRP A 130 4.76 4.88 1.12
N LEU A 131 5.93 5.18 0.57
CA LEU A 131 6.98 4.19 0.35
C LEU A 131 7.61 3.75 1.68
N ILE A 132 7.88 4.69 2.60
CA ILE A 132 8.47 4.37 3.91
C ILE A 132 7.54 3.46 4.72
N PRO A 133 6.29 3.85 5.04
CA PRO A 133 5.40 3.00 5.83
C PRO A 133 5.04 1.71 5.09
N GLY A 134 4.82 1.75 3.77
CA GLY A 134 4.53 0.57 2.97
C GLY A 134 5.68 -0.45 2.95
N SER A 135 6.93 0.03 2.90
CA SER A 135 8.12 -0.83 2.95
C SER A 135 8.32 -1.45 4.33
N ILE A 136 8.15 -0.67 5.41
CA ILE A 136 8.23 -1.19 6.78
C ILE A 136 7.15 -2.26 7.00
N TYR A 137 5.91 -1.99 6.58
CA TYR A 137 4.81 -2.93 6.64
C TYR A 137 5.13 -4.23 5.91
N SER A 138 5.57 -4.14 4.65
CA SER A 138 5.91 -5.29 3.81
C SER A 138 7.06 -6.11 4.41
N PHE A 139 8.09 -5.46 4.93
CA PHE A 139 9.22 -6.13 5.58
C PHE A 139 8.78 -6.87 6.85
N GLN A 140 7.96 -6.25 7.69
CA GLN A 140 7.48 -6.88 8.93
C GLN A 140 6.60 -8.09 8.65
N ILE A 141 5.74 -8.01 7.64
CA ILE A 141 4.90 -9.14 7.20
C ILE A 141 5.75 -10.30 6.70
N VAL A 142 6.75 -10.02 5.87
CA VAL A 142 7.64 -11.05 5.34
C VAL A 142 8.50 -11.67 6.43
N LYS A 143 9.00 -10.85 7.37
CA LYS A 143 9.79 -11.33 8.51
C LYS A 143 8.99 -12.26 9.42
N LYS A 144 7.69 -11.98 9.61
CA LYS A 144 6.80 -12.80 10.43
C LYS A 144 6.14 -13.96 9.67
N GLY A 145 6.47 -14.15 8.39
CA GLY A 145 5.90 -15.25 7.61
C GLY A 145 4.40 -15.12 7.36
N LEU A 146 3.83 -13.90 7.46
CA LEU A 146 2.38 -13.68 7.35
C LEU A 146 1.89 -13.68 5.90
N PHE A 147 2.81 -13.74 4.93
CA PHE A 147 2.51 -13.78 3.50
C PHE A 147 2.90 -15.14 2.92
N ILE A 148 1.93 -16.03 2.73
CA ILE A 148 2.15 -17.41 2.29
C ILE A 148 1.29 -17.75 1.08
N TRP A 149 1.75 -18.70 0.25
CA TRP A 149 0.97 -19.20 -0.89
C TRP A 149 -0.13 -20.19 -0.47
N GLY A 150 0.00 -20.81 0.71
CA GLY A 150 -0.94 -21.82 1.18
C GLY A 150 -0.84 -23.11 0.36
N THR A 151 -1.98 -23.70 -0.01
CA THR A 151 -2.01 -24.96 -0.77
C THR A 151 -1.47 -24.79 -2.20
N GLN A 152 -1.04 -25.90 -2.83
CA GLN A 152 -0.52 -25.89 -4.19
C GLN A 152 -1.52 -25.30 -5.21
N LYS A 153 -2.82 -25.54 -5.02
CA LYS A 153 -3.90 -24.95 -5.84
C LYS A 153 -4.01 -23.43 -5.62
N ASN A 154 -3.91 -22.97 -4.37
CA ASN A 154 -3.93 -21.54 -4.05
C ASN A 154 -2.71 -20.81 -4.59
N LYS A 155 -1.54 -21.48 -4.66
CA LYS A 155 -0.32 -20.95 -5.25
C LYS A 155 -0.47 -20.66 -6.74
N THR A 156 -1.02 -21.60 -7.50
CA THR A 156 -1.22 -21.41 -8.95
C THR A 156 -2.20 -20.26 -9.24
N ASP A 157 -3.29 -20.17 -8.49
CA ASP A 157 -4.29 -19.12 -8.67
C ASP A 157 -3.76 -17.75 -8.25
N SER A 158 -3.04 -17.70 -7.13
CA SER A 158 -2.39 -16.46 -6.65
C SER A 158 -1.29 -15.97 -7.60
N LEU A 159 -0.53 -16.88 -8.21
CA LEU A 159 0.46 -16.51 -9.23
C LEU A 159 -0.20 -15.96 -10.51
N LYS A 160 -1.33 -16.53 -10.95
CA LYS A 160 -2.10 -15.99 -12.08
C LYS A 160 -2.62 -14.59 -11.77
N ARG A 161 -3.21 -14.40 -10.58
CA ARG A 161 -3.66 -13.07 -10.11
C ARG A 161 -2.51 -12.07 -10.02
N LEU A 162 -1.37 -12.45 -9.46
CA LEU A 162 -0.19 -11.60 -9.37
C LEU A 162 0.32 -11.18 -10.74
N LYS A 163 0.36 -12.10 -11.72
CA LYS A 163 0.72 -11.76 -13.11
C LYS A 163 -0.25 -10.75 -13.71
N LEU A 164 -1.56 -11.00 -13.58
CA LEU A 164 -2.59 -10.13 -14.12
C LEU A 164 -2.50 -8.72 -13.51
N SER A 165 -2.35 -8.62 -12.19
CA SER A 165 -2.19 -7.34 -11.51
C SER A 165 -0.89 -6.64 -11.86
N ALA A 166 0.22 -7.38 -11.98
CA ALA A 166 1.47 -6.80 -12.45
C ALA A 166 1.31 -6.20 -13.84
N VAL A 167 0.67 -6.92 -14.79
CA VAL A 167 0.40 -6.39 -16.14
C VAL A 167 -0.46 -5.14 -16.09
N ILE A 168 -1.60 -5.17 -15.37
CA ILE A 168 -2.51 -4.02 -15.27
C ILE A 168 -1.80 -2.81 -14.66
N CYS A 169 -1.14 -2.98 -13.51
CA CYS A 169 -0.43 -1.89 -12.84
C CYS A 169 0.69 -1.31 -13.71
N SER A 170 1.34 -2.14 -14.51
CA SER A 170 2.46 -1.70 -15.35
C SER A 170 2.01 -0.94 -16.58
N ILE A 171 0.92 -1.38 -17.21
CA ILE A 171 0.30 -0.63 -18.30
C ILE A 171 -0.19 0.73 -17.79
N LEU A 172 -0.86 0.76 -16.63
CA LEU A 172 -1.29 2.00 -16.00
C LEU A 172 -0.11 2.92 -15.67
N HIS A 173 0.96 2.38 -15.09
CA HIS A 173 2.16 3.13 -14.77
C HIS A 173 2.85 3.67 -16.04
N GLY A 174 2.95 2.86 -17.10
CA GLY A 174 3.50 3.29 -18.39
C GLY A 174 2.67 4.38 -19.06
N LEU A 175 1.33 4.29 -18.97
CA LEU A 175 0.39 5.32 -19.45
C LEU A 175 0.59 6.65 -18.72
N ILE A 176 0.72 6.60 -17.40
CA ILE A 176 0.89 7.79 -16.55
C ILE A 176 2.22 8.48 -16.88
N LEU A 177 3.32 7.75 -16.86
CA LEU A 177 4.65 8.33 -17.07
C LEU A 177 4.94 8.72 -18.53
N SER A 178 4.22 8.16 -19.49
CA SER A 178 4.39 8.48 -20.91
C SER A 178 3.29 9.38 -21.46
N TRP A 179 2.43 9.95 -20.59
CA TRP A 179 1.28 10.73 -21.03
C TRP A 179 1.68 11.87 -21.98
N ASP A 180 2.75 12.56 -21.62
CA ASP A 180 3.34 13.69 -22.35
C ASP A 180 3.94 13.27 -23.71
N HIS A 181 4.20 11.98 -23.90
CA HIS A 181 4.66 11.40 -25.16
C HIS A 181 3.52 10.86 -26.04
N ILE A 182 2.33 10.65 -25.46
CA ILE A 182 1.13 10.21 -26.20
C ILE A 182 0.37 11.41 -26.74
N VAL A 183 0.27 12.47 -25.94
CA VAL A 183 -0.47 13.69 -26.29
C VAL A 183 0.53 14.84 -26.38
N VAL A 184 1.03 15.09 -27.58
CA VAL A 184 1.92 16.20 -27.87
C VAL A 184 1.12 17.28 -28.57
N GLU A 185 1.04 18.47 -27.99
CA GLU A 185 0.30 19.62 -28.54
C GLU A 185 -1.19 19.29 -28.83
N GLY A 186 -1.80 18.45 -28.00
CA GLY A 186 -3.20 18.02 -28.16
C GLY A 186 -3.43 16.99 -29.27
N SER A 187 -2.38 16.56 -29.97
CA SER A 187 -2.45 15.53 -31.00
C SER A 187 -1.92 14.19 -30.50
N PHE A 188 -2.60 13.11 -30.91
CA PHE A 188 -2.18 11.76 -30.57
C PHE A 188 -0.95 11.34 -31.39
N GLN A 189 0.13 10.98 -30.69
CA GLN A 189 1.34 10.45 -31.30
C GLN A 189 1.47 8.93 -31.05
N PRO A 190 1.37 8.09 -32.10
CA PRO A 190 1.50 6.64 -31.95
C PRO A 190 2.86 6.17 -31.41
N SER A 191 3.91 6.96 -31.61
CA SER A 191 5.25 6.72 -31.04
C SER A 191 5.24 6.69 -29.50
N GLY A 192 4.34 7.42 -28.85
CA GLY A 192 4.14 7.38 -27.40
C GLY A 192 3.71 6.00 -26.89
N LEU A 193 3.03 5.19 -27.70
CA LEU A 193 2.63 3.83 -27.32
C LEU A 193 3.85 2.93 -27.07
N MET A 194 4.95 3.14 -27.81
CA MET A 194 6.19 2.39 -27.60
C MET A 194 6.83 2.71 -26.24
N TRP A 195 6.74 3.98 -25.80
CA TRP A 195 7.20 4.40 -24.48
C TRP A 195 6.38 3.75 -23.35
N ILE A 196 5.05 3.69 -23.49
CA ILE A 196 4.18 2.99 -22.53
C ILE A 196 4.62 1.54 -22.38
N LEU A 197 4.80 0.83 -23.50
CA LEU A 197 5.18 -0.58 -23.49
C LEU A 197 6.55 -0.77 -22.85
N LEU A 198 7.51 0.09 -23.17
CA LEU A 198 8.86 0.03 -22.59
C LEU A 198 8.81 0.23 -21.06
N LEU A 199 8.15 1.30 -20.58
CA LEU A 199 8.03 1.59 -19.15
C LEU A 199 7.22 0.51 -18.42
N ALA A 200 6.17 -0.02 -19.05
CA ALA A 200 5.38 -1.11 -18.49
C ALA A 200 6.22 -2.38 -18.34
N VAL A 201 7.05 -2.74 -19.31
CA VAL A 201 7.96 -3.89 -19.19
C VAL A 201 9.01 -3.64 -18.11
N MET A 202 9.62 -2.45 -18.09
CA MET A 202 10.65 -2.08 -17.11
C MET A 202 10.14 -2.04 -15.67
N PHE A 203 8.87 -1.70 -15.44
CA PHE A 203 8.29 -1.69 -14.11
C PHE A 203 7.67 -3.05 -13.73
N GLY A 204 6.90 -3.64 -14.64
CA GLY A 204 6.10 -4.82 -14.36
C GLY A 204 6.86 -6.09 -14.15
N PHE A 205 7.93 -6.28 -14.93
CA PHE A 205 8.76 -7.46 -14.79
C PHE A 205 9.49 -7.45 -13.44
N PRO A 206 10.25 -6.40 -13.05
CA PRO A 206 10.84 -6.34 -11.71
C PRO A 206 9.82 -6.44 -10.58
N PHE A 207 8.67 -5.76 -10.69
CA PHE A 207 7.63 -5.82 -9.67
C PHE A 207 7.11 -7.24 -9.44
N TYR A 208 6.82 -7.99 -10.52
CA TYR A 208 6.36 -9.37 -10.43
C TYR A 208 7.38 -10.27 -9.71
N PHE A 209 8.65 -10.19 -10.12
CA PHE A 209 9.72 -11.01 -9.53
C PHE A 209 10.00 -10.63 -8.08
N MET A 210 10.00 -9.34 -7.76
CA MET A 210 10.16 -8.84 -6.39
C MET A 210 9.06 -9.36 -5.48
N MET A 211 7.79 -9.23 -5.87
CA MET A 211 6.66 -9.72 -5.08
C MET A 211 6.72 -11.25 -4.91
N LYS A 212 7.03 -11.99 -5.97
CA LYS A 212 7.22 -13.45 -5.90
C LYS A 212 8.33 -13.83 -4.93
N MET A 213 9.45 -13.11 -4.94
CA MET A 213 10.57 -13.32 -4.02
C MET A 213 10.19 -13.04 -2.56
N LEU A 214 9.44 -11.96 -2.31
CA LEU A 214 8.96 -11.61 -0.97
C LEU A 214 8.04 -12.70 -0.41
N VAL A 215 7.11 -13.24 -1.20
CA VAL A 215 6.21 -14.31 -0.74
C VAL A 215 7.00 -15.58 -0.43
N ASN A 216 7.91 -15.98 -1.30
CA ASN A 216 8.74 -17.17 -1.07
C ASN A 216 9.62 -17.01 0.18
N LYS A 217 10.17 -15.82 0.42
CA LYS A 217 10.96 -15.53 1.63
C LYS A 217 10.10 -15.61 2.88
N SER A 218 8.88 -15.08 2.81
CA SER A 218 7.91 -15.13 3.90
C SER A 218 7.48 -16.58 4.20
N GLU A 219 7.19 -17.38 3.17
CA GLU A 219 6.85 -18.81 3.31
C GLU A 219 7.99 -19.61 3.97
N LYS A 220 9.26 -19.34 3.60
CA LYS A 220 10.42 -19.93 4.28
C LYS A 220 10.51 -19.56 5.76
N GLN A 221 10.17 -18.32 6.13
CA GLN A 221 10.16 -17.89 7.53
C GLN A 221 9.03 -18.53 8.33
N ALA A 222 7.83 -18.65 7.73
CA ALA A 222 6.70 -19.33 8.34
C ALA A 222 7.04 -20.80 8.66
N ASN A 223 7.61 -21.52 7.69
CA ASN A 223 8.01 -22.92 7.88
C ASN A 223 9.07 -23.07 8.98
N LYS A 224 10.06 -22.17 9.03
CA LYS A 224 11.10 -22.18 10.07
C LYS A 224 10.53 -21.94 11.47
N GLN A 225 9.52 -21.07 11.61
CA GLN A 225 8.87 -20.83 12.90
C GLN A 225 8.10 -22.06 13.39
N ILE A 226 7.44 -22.78 12.48
CA ILE A 226 6.74 -24.03 12.81
C ILE A 226 7.72 -25.10 13.27
N GLU A 227 8.81 -25.30 12.51
CA GLU A 227 9.85 -26.29 12.83
C GLU A 227 10.51 -26.03 14.19
N ASN A 228 10.82 -24.76 14.50
CA ASN A 228 11.36 -24.38 15.80
C ASN A 228 10.39 -24.68 16.96
N LEU A 229 9.09 -24.42 16.78
CA LEU A 229 8.06 -24.71 17.79
C LEU A 229 7.88 -26.22 18.00
N GLU A 230 7.99 -27.02 16.94
CA GLU A 230 7.95 -28.48 17.05
C GLU A 230 9.16 -29.03 17.79
N THR A 231 10.34 -28.44 17.57
CA THR A 231 11.60 -28.84 18.23
C THR A 231 11.65 -28.42 19.70
N GLU A 232 11.07 -27.27 20.06
CA GLU A 232 10.99 -26.80 21.46
C GLU A 232 9.94 -27.56 22.31
N ASN A 233 8.95 -28.19 21.65
CA ASN A 233 7.89 -28.97 22.31
C ASN A 233 8.14 -30.50 22.29
N ALA A 234 9.26 -30.94 21.71
CA ALA A 234 9.69 -32.34 21.65
C ALA A 234 10.74 -32.66 22.71
#